data_AF-A0A0C3FF61-F1
#
_entry.id   AF-A0A0C3FF61-F1
#
_cell.length_a   1.000
_cell.length_b   1.000
_cell.length_c   1.000
_cell.angle_alpha   90.00
_cell.angle_beta   90.00
_cell.angle_gamma   90.00
#
_symmetry.space_group_name_H-M   'P 1'
#
loop_
_entity.id
_entity.type
_entity.pdbx_description
1 polymer ?
#
loop_
_entity_poly.entity_id
_entity_poly.type
_entity_poly.pdbx_seq_one_letter_code
_entity_poly.pdbx_strand_id
1 'polypeptide(L)'
;MNRSLRRHYDTVVEFSAAVGILASRSISPDEIRRGCAAISRSFQSWARMGCHLTPYFHLAMHMEPQFLKWGPCYGWWVFAYERNNGWLGRTNHNGHSGGELEATMMRRWWKIIFVQDLLTHLESLPDPPPEDLDSIDLLKKHLQGGTNERGGTLQNYMARMAAKNNPRQFDFPQTSRCIDLRTLGPGYYGLVFQHLKQLWKDDVALVEDINIHEHEGAEIFTGSVRSYSHMRIKSLRYGAATAHRGKSVRYAYINTREPVEIQYIFQAELQREHAPSLLAHFALIHKFRRGDDLPRFPWHLWASDLGVESWYADDLGNLMVVSLQGFSGHLILAPITVTGRDIWITVPYDHVRI
;
A
#
# COMPACT_ATOMS: atom_id res chain seq x y z
N MET A 1 35.08 1.23 23.27
CA MET A 1 34.14 0.84 22.21
C MET A 1 34.66 -0.38 21.45
N ASN A 2 33.92 -1.49 21.48
CA ASN A 2 34.19 -2.72 20.74
C ASN A 2 34.07 -2.44 19.23
N ARG A 3 35.03 -2.90 18.43
CA ARG A 3 35.08 -2.66 16.97
C ARG A 3 34.60 -3.85 16.14
N SER A 4 34.05 -4.89 16.76
CA SER A 4 33.52 -6.06 16.05
C SER A 4 32.28 -5.70 15.25
N LEU A 5 32.43 -5.54 13.94
CA LEU A 5 31.32 -5.25 13.01
C LEU A 5 30.19 -6.28 13.13
N ARG A 6 30.52 -7.55 13.33
CA ARG A 6 29.53 -8.62 13.51
C ARG A 6 28.65 -8.38 14.74
N ARG A 7 29.22 -8.05 15.89
CA ARG A 7 28.42 -7.79 17.11
C ARG A 7 27.54 -6.57 16.97
N HIS A 8 28.05 -5.51 16.34
CA HIS A 8 27.25 -4.32 16.03
C HIS A 8 26.10 -4.67 15.08
N TYR A 9 26.39 -5.43 14.04
CA TYR A 9 25.38 -5.89 13.08
C TYR A 9 24.29 -6.71 13.75
N ASP A 10 24.66 -7.73 14.54
CA ASP A 10 23.69 -8.59 15.25
C ASP A 10 22.79 -7.75 16.18
N THR A 11 23.38 -6.76 16.85
CA THR A 11 22.64 -5.82 17.73
C THR A 11 21.71 -4.91 16.93
N VAL A 12 22.14 -4.41 15.76
CA VAL A 12 21.30 -3.59 14.87
C VAL A 12 20.12 -4.39 14.34
N VAL A 13 20.33 -5.65 13.94
CA VAL A 13 19.25 -6.51 13.43
C VAL A 13 18.20 -6.78 14.51
N GLU A 14 18.61 -7.12 15.74
CA GLU A 14 17.69 -7.29 16.86
C GLU A 14 16.95 -5.98 17.18
N PHE A 15 17.65 -4.85 17.18
CA PHE A 15 17.03 -3.54 17.39
C PHE A 15 16.01 -3.21 16.29
N SER A 16 16.34 -3.45 15.03
CA SER A 16 15.43 -3.24 13.90
C SER A 16 14.19 -4.11 13.99
N ALA A 17 14.32 -5.36 14.42
CA ALA A 17 13.17 -6.24 14.66
C ALA A 17 12.30 -5.69 15.80
N ALA A 18 12.92 -5.26 16.91
CA ALA A 18 12.22 -4.65 18.03
C ALA A 18 11.43 -3.40 17.61
N VAL A 19 12.05 -2.51 16.83
CA VAL A 19 11.40 -1.32 16.28
C VAL A 19 10.26 -1.70 15.34
N GLY A 20 10.44 -2.67 14.45
CA GLY A 20 9.37 -3.13 13.54
C GLY A 20 8.14 -3.65 14.29
N ILE A 21 8.35 -4.40 15.37
CA ILE A 21 7.27 -4.87 16.25
C ILE A 21 6.58 -3.68 16.93
N LEU A 22 7.34 -2.85 17.66
CA LEU A 22 6.80 -1.76 18.47
C LEU A 22 6.20 -0.61 17.65
N ALA A 23 6.63 -0.46 16.40
CA ALA A 23 6.11 0.52 15.44
C ALA A 23 4.99 -0.04 14.55
N SER A 24 4.42 -1.20 14.87
CA SER A 24 3.28 -1.75 14.13
C SER A 24 1.98 -0.98 14.42
N ARG A 25 1.09 -0.90 13.42
CA ARG A 25 -0.23 -0.22 13.57
C ARG A 25 -1.17 -0.93 14.54
N SER A 26 -0.96 -2.21 14.74
CA SER A 26 -1.68 -3.05 15.70
C SER A 26 -0.64 -3.93 16.40
N ILE A 27 -0.66 -3.92 17.73
CA ILE A 27 0.28 -4.67 18.55
C ILE A 27 -0.46 -5.31 19.74
N SER A 28 -0.14 -6.56 20.06
CA SER A 28 -0.69 -7.30 21.19
C SER A 28 0.20 -7.14 22.43
N PRO A 29 -0.33 -7.41 23.64
CA PRO A 29 0.48 -7.37 24.87
C PRO A 29 1.71 -8.29 24.85
N ASP A 30 1.66 -9.42 24.15
CA ASP A 30 2.80 -10.32 24.01
C ASP A 30 3.87 -9.73 23.07
N GLU A 31 3.46 -9.16 21.94
CA GLU A 31 4.35 -8.45 21.03
C GLU A 31 5.01 -7.22 21.69
N ILE A 32 4.26 -6.48 22.54
CA ILE A 32 4.82 -5.38 23.34
C ILE A 32 5.96 -5.90 24.23
N ARG A 33 5.70 -6.94 25.02
CA ARG A 33 6.70 -7.55 25.91
C ARG A 33 7.93 -8.01 25.13
N ARG A 34 7.71 -8.71 24.01
CA ARG A 34 8.79 -9.25 23.16
C ARG A 34 9.62 -8.15 22.52
N GLY A 35 8.98 -7.12 21.96
CA GLY A 35 9.64 -5.96 21.36
C GLY A 35 10.43 -5.15 22.38
N CYS A 36 9.86 -4.88 23.56
CA CYS A 36 10.54 -4.18 24.65
C CYS A 36 11.69 -5.02 25.26
N ALA A 37 11.57 -6.34 25.31
CA ALA A 37 12.68 -7.19 25.71
C ALA A 37 13.83 -7.14 24.68
N ALA A 38 13.52 -7.19 23.38
CA ALA A 38 14.51 -7.10 22.31
C ALA A 38 15.22 -5.75 22.25
N ILE A 39 14.48 -4.64 22.43
CA ILE A 39 15.07 -3.30 22.48
C ILE A 39 16.01 -3.15 23.70
N SER A 40 15.63 -3.73 24.86
CA SER A 40 16.47 -3.73 26.05
C SER A 40 17.76 -4.53 25.86
N ARG A 41 17.68 -5.75 25.29
CA ARG A 41 18.87 -6.55 24.98
C ARG A 41 19.81 -5.86 24.00
N SER A 42 19.25 -5.18 23.01
CA SER A 42 20.04 -4.40 22.04
C SER A 42 20.83 -3.28 22.73
N PHE A 43 20.17 -2.52 23.61
CA PHE A 43 20.79 -1.41 24.33
C PHE A 43 21.85 -1.88 25.32
N GLN A 44 21.58 -2.97 26.05
CA GLN A 44 22.57 -3.59 26.92
C GLN A 44 23.77 -4.10 26.13
N SER A 45 23.56 -4.63 24.92
CA SER A 45 24.65 -5.08 24.05
C SER A 45 25.53 -3.92 23.60
N TRP A 46 24.95 -2.79 23.17
CA TRP A 46 25.72 -1.57 22.88
C TRP A 46 26.42 -1.00 24.12
N ALA A 47 25.79 -1.04 25.30
CA ALA A 47 26.42 -0.62 26.55
C ALA A 47 27.64 -1.49 26.89
N ARG A 48 27.52 -2.83 26.80
CA ARG A 48 28.63 -3.78 26.99
C ARG A 48 29.73 -3.62 25.94
N MET A 49 29.38 -3.19 24.74
CA MET A 49 30.35 -2.81 23.70
C MET A 49 31.00 -1.45 23.98
N GLY A 50 30.61 -0.72 25.03
CA GLY A 50 31.14 0.61 25.33
C GLY A 50 30.82 1.63 24.24
N CYS A 51 29.62 1.54 23.65
CA CYS A 51 29.05 2.57 22.79
C CYS A 51 28.52 3.72 23.64
N HIS A 52 28.57 4.94 23.11
CA HIS A 52 27.95 6.09 23.74
C HIS A 52 26.43 6.05 23.53
N LEU A 53 25.68 5.90 24.61
CA LEU A 53 24.21 5.88 24.61
C LEU A 53 23.66 7.18 25.17
N THR A 54 22.72 7.80 24.46
CA THR A 54 22.04 9.02 24.91
C THR A 54 20.92 8.70 25.90
N PRO A 55 20.38 9.69 26.64
CA PRO A 55 19.24 9.47 27.55
C PRO A 55 18.01 8.83 26.89
N TYR A 56 17.82 8.99 25.58
CA TYR A 56 16.73 8.36 24.83
C TYR A 56 16.75 6.83 24.91
N PHE A 57 17.93 6.20 24.98
CA PHE A 57 18.05 4.76 25.14
C PHE A 57 17.52 4.30 26.50
N HIS A 58 17.77 5.09 27.56
CA HIS A 58 17.19 4.82 28.88
C HIS A 58 15.67 5.05 28.88
N LEU A 59 15.20 6.15 28.31
CA LEU A 59 13.76 6.46 28.25
C LEU A 59 12.97 5.38 27.51
N ALA A 60 13.53 4.83 26.43
CA ALA A 60 12.91 3.73 25.69
C ALA A 60 12.74 2.44 26.51
N MET A 61 13.46 2.25 27.62
CA MET A 61 13.24 1.12 28.54
C MET A 61 11.93 1.21 29.33
N HIS A 62 11.33 2.40 29.38
CA HIS A 62 10.06 2.64 30.09
C HIS A 62 8.85 2.62 29.17
N MET A 63 9.01 2.18 27.92
CA MET A 63 7.94 2.21 26.91
C MET A 63 6.88 1.12 27.09
N GLU A 64 7.22 -0.03 27.67
CA GLU A 64 6.28 -1.15 27.83
C GLU A 64 4.99 -0.74 28.57
N PRO A 65 5.05 -0.09 29.75
CA PRO A 65 3.86 0.46 30.40
C PRO A 65 3.08 1.47 29.54
N GLN A 66 3.77 2.25 28.71
CA GLN A 66 3.13 3.24 27.84
C GLN A 66 2.34 2.56 26.72
N PHE A 67 2.92 1.54 26.08
CA PHE A 67 2.23 0.75 25.07
C PHE A 67 1.01 0.02 25.64
N LEU A 68 1.11 -0.54 26.84
CA LEU A 68 -0.02 -1.21 27.50
C LEU A 68 -1.14 -0.23 27.87
N LYS A 69 -0.80 1.02 28.22
CA LYS A 69 -1.76 2.05 28.63
C LYS A 69 -2.43 2.77 27.45
N TRP A 70 -1.65 3.13 26.44
CA TRP A 70 -2.07 4.03 25.36
C TRP A 70 -2.20 3.33 24.00
N GLY A 71 -1.84 2.04 23.93
CA GLY A 71 -1.86 1.27 22.69
C GLY A 71 -0.66 1.55 21.78
N PRO A 72 -0.78 1.20 20.48
CA PRO A 72 0.30 1.35 19.49
C PRO A 72 0.87 2.77 19.41
N CYS A 73 2.16 2.91 19.07
CA CYS A 73 2.84 4.21 19.04
C CYS A 73 2.12 5.25 18.17
N TYR A 74 1.48 4.82 17.07
CA TYR A 74 0.70 5.70 16.19
C TYR A 74 -0.43 6.46 16.89
N GLY A 75 -0.91 5.99 18.05
CA GLY A 75 -1.95 6.66 18.81
C GLY A 75 -1.46 7.90 19.58
N TRP A 76 -0.16 7.98 19.89
CA TRP A 76 0.39 8.99 20.79
C TRP A 76 1.72 9.60 20.33
N TRP A 77 2.27 9.15 19.19
CA TRP A 77 3.51 9.67 18.64
C TRP A 77 3.31 11.05 17.98
N VAL A 78 4.34 11.90 18.09
CA VAL A 78 4.31 13.29 17.65
C VAL A 78 4.33 13.51 16.14
N PHE A 79 4.56 12.47 15.34
CA PHE A 79 4.67 12.59 13.87
C PHE A 79 3.44 13.24 13.22
N ALA A 80 2.24 12.98 13.73
CA ALA A 80 1.03 13.62 13.23
C ALA A 80 1.06 15.15 13.46
N TYR A 81 1.52 15.59 14.63
CA TYR A 81 1.67 17.01 14.97
C TYR A 81 2.79 17.68 14.17
N GLU A 82 3.96 17.05 14.05
CA GLU A 82 5.07 17.56 13.23
C GLU A 82 4.67 17.73 11.78
N ARG A 83 3.96 16.74 11.24
CA ARG A 83 3.39 16.82 9.91
C ARG A 83 2.48 18.04 9.83
N ASN A 84 1.49 18.16 10.73
CA ASN A 84 0.56 19.30 10.79
C ASN A 84 1.28 20.66 10.87
N ASN A 85 2.33 20.78 11.66
CA ASN A 85 3.15 22.00 11.76
C ASN A 85 3.82 22.33 10.42
N GLY A 86 4.36 21.34 9.71
CA GLY A 86 4.92 21.52 8.36
C GLY A 86 3.90 22.02 7.33
N TRP A 87 2.59 21.80 7.55
CA TRP A 87 1.52 22.36 6.72
C TRP A 87 1.15 23.77 7.11
N LEU A 88 1.04 24.04 8.42
CA LEU A 88 0.80 25.38 8.93
C LEU A 88 1.88 26.34 8.43
N GLY A 89 3.15 25.90 8.40
CA GLY A 89 4.26 26.66 7.83
C GLY A 89 4.16 26.98 6.32
N ARG A 90 3.28 26.32 5.57
CA ARG A 90 2.99 26.63 4.14
C ARG A 90 1.83 27.59 3.96
N THR A 91 1.25 28.06 5.06
CA THR A 91 0.20 29.06 5.02
C THR A 91 0.82 30.37 4.57
N ASN A 92 0.40 30.88 3.41
CA ASN A 92 0.72 32.24 3.02
C ASN A 92 0.31 33.19 4.13
N HIS A 93 1.30 33.82 4.73
CA HIS A 93 1.15 34.87 5.71
C HIS A 93 1.78 36.13 5.15
N ASN A 94 1.22 37.28 5.50
CA ASN A 94 1.76 38.61 5.21
C ASN A 94 3.03 38.93 6.00
N GLY A 95 3.53 38.02 6.85
CA GLY A 95 4.80 38.16 7.57
C GLY A 95 4.75 39.13 8.75
N HIS A 96 3.55 39.53 9.17
CA HIS A 96 3.36 40.41 10.30
C HIS A 96 3.65 39.69 11.62
N SER A 97 4.54 40.25 12.43
CA SER A 97 4.87 39.80 13.79
C SER A 97 3.82 40.28 14.81
N GLY A 98 3.74 39.64 15.97
CA GLY A 98 2.89 40.07 17.09
C GLY A 98 1.61 39.26 17.33
N GLY A 99 1.60 37.95 17.02
CA GLY A 99 0.43 37.09 17.22
C GLY A 99 -0.50 36.97 16.01
N GLU A 100 -0.33 37.83 14.99
CA GLU A 100 -1.15 37.82 13.77
C GLU A 100 -0.87 36.60 12.88
N LEU A 101 0.37 36.10 12.92
CA LEU A 101 0.80 34.89 12.21
C LEU A 101 0.05 33.66 12.73
N GLU A 102 0.09 33.47 14.05
CA GLU A 102 -0.58 32.38 14.77
C GLU A 102 -2.09 32.46 14.56
N ALA A 103 -2.68 33.65 14.64
CA ALA A 103 -4.11 33.86 14.39
C ALA A 103 -4.50 33.53 12.94
N THR A 104 -3.63 33.82 11.97
CA THR A 104 -3.85 33.48 10.55
C THR A 104 -3.76 31.98 10.30
N MET A 105 -2.73 31.33 10.87
CA MET A 105 -2.56 29.88 10.82
C MET A 105 -3.74 29.16 11.48
N MET A 106 -4.19 29.62 12.66
CA MET A 106 -5.33 29.04 13.36
C MET A 106 -6.64 29.22 12.60
N ARG A 107 -6.92 30.41 12.06
CA ARG A 107 -8.10 30.64 11.22
C ARG A 107 -8.12 29.74 9.99
N ARG A 108 -6.96 29.55 9.35
CA ARG A 108 -6.84 28.63 8.21
C ARG A 108 -7.05 27.18 8.62
N TRP A 109 -6.47 26.75 9.75
CA TRP A 109 -6.66 25.40 10.30
C TRP A 109 -8.14 25.11 10.54
N TRP A 110 -8.82 25.99 11.27
CA TRP A 110 -10.25 25.85 11.55
C TRP A 110 -11.09 25.80 10.27
N LYS A 111 -10.81 26.68 9.31
CA LYS A 111 -11.51 26.65 8.01
C LYS A 111 -11.36 25.30 7.31
N ILE A 112 -10.17 24.71 7.32
CA ILE A 112 -9.92 23.40 6.70
C ILE A 112 -10.71 22.30 7.42
N ILE A 113 -10.64 22.26 8.75
CA ILE A 113 -11.34 21.26 9.56
C ILE A 113 -12.86 21.36 9.38
N PHE A 114 -13.44 22.56 9.50
CA PHE A 114 -14.89 22.74 9.35
C PHE A 114 -15.40 22.38 7.96
N VAL A 115 -14.68 22.77 6.90
CA VAL A 115 -15.09 22.40 5.53
C VAL A 115 -15.02 20.88 5.33
N GLN A 116 -14.02 20.22 5.91
CA GLN A 116 -13.92 18.76 5.83
C GLN A 116 -15.03 18.06 6.62
N ASP A 117 -15.34 18.55 7.82
CA ASP A 117 -16.41 18.00 8.65
C ASP A 117 -17.75 18.13 7.93
N LEU A 118 -18.04 19.31 7.38
CA LEU A 118 -19.22 19.55 6.54
C LEU A 118 -19.28 18.60 5.34
N LEU A 119 -18.16 18.43 4.62
CA LEU A 119 -18.10 17.56 3.45
C LEU A 119 -18.34 16.09 3.85
N THR A 120 -17.78 15.65 4.98
CA THR A 120 -17.99 14.30 5.52
C THR A 120 -19.45 14.09 5.90
N HIS A 121 -20.08 15.09 6.52
CA HIS A 121 -21.49 15.07 6.85
C HIS A 121 -22.37 14.99 5.60
N LEU A 122 -22.12 15.83 4.59
CA LEU A 122 -22.87 15.83 3.33
C LEU A 122 -22.70 14.49 2.56
N GLU A 123 -21.49 13.94 2.51
CA GLU A 123 -21.23 12.63 1.89
C GLU A 123 -21.87 11.46 2.67
N SER A 124 -22.17 11.65 3.96
CA SER A 124 -22.82 10.62 4.78
C SER A 124 -24.36 10.63 4.69
N LEU A 125 -24.95 11.63 4.01
CA LEU A 125 -26.39 11.70 3.85
C LEU A 125 -26.90 10.57 2.93
N PRO A 126 -27.97 9.85 3.34
CA PRO A 126 -28.64 8.90 2.45
C PRO A 126 -29.41 9.68 1.38
N ASP A 127 -29.13 9.39 0.10
CA ASP A 127 -29.77 10.00 -1.08
C ASP A 127 -29.70 11.54 -1.11
N PRO A 128 -28.49 12.12 -1.23
CA PRO A 128 -28.31 13.57 -1.19
C PRO A 128 -29.03 14.24 -2.37
N PRO A 129 -29.80 15.31 -2.15
CA PRO A 129 -30.44 16.05 -3.22
C PRO A 129 -29.38 16.64 -4.19
N PRO A 130 -29.77 16.95 -5.45
CA PRO A 130 -28.83 17.45 -6.46
C PRO A 130 -28.02 18.69 -6.02
N GLU A 131 -28.62 19.55 -5.21
CA GLU A 131 -27.98 20.75 -4.64
C GLU A 131 -26.84 20.43 -3.65
N ASP A 132 -26.96 19.32 -2.91
CA ASP A 132 -25.93 18.84 -2.00
C ASP A 132 -24.78 18.21 -2.79
N LEU A 133 -25.06 17.53 -3.91
CA LEU A 133 -24.03 17.04 -4.83
C LEU A 133 -23.22 18.19 -5.45
N ASP A 134 -23.88 19.26 -5.85
CA ASP A 134 -23.23 20.47 -6.37
C ASP A 134 -22.40 21.17 -5.28
N SER A 135 -22.93 21.25 -4.06
CA SER A 135 -22.21 21.80 -2.90
C SER A 135 -20.99 20.96 -2.54
N ILE A 136 -21.09 19.63 -2.56
CA ILE A 136 -19.97 18.71 -2.37
C ILE A 136 -18.90 18.95 -3.43
N ASP A 137 -19.28 19.06 -4.71
CA ASP A 137 -18.33 19.30 -5.80
C ASP A 137 -17.65 20.67 -5.68
N LEU A 138 -18.41 21.72 -5.34
CA LEU A 138 -17.89 23.06 -5.12
C LEU A 138 -16.91 23.12 -3.94
N LEU A 139 -17.26 22.50 -2.80
CA LEU A 139 -16.40 22.40 -1.64
C LEU A 139 -15.13 21.61 -1.96
N LYS A 140 -15.24 20.49 -2.70
CA LYS A 140 -14.09 19.72 -3.22
C LYS A 140 -13.20 20.60 -4.10
N LYS A 141 -13.75 21.39 -5.02
CA LYS A 141 -13.01 22.31 -5.89
C LYS A 141 -12.30 23.42 -5.11
N HIS A 142 -12.94 24.01 -4.10
CA HIS A 142 -12.32 25.03 -3.27
C HIS A 142 -11.21 24.49 -2.39
N LEU A 143 -11.38 23.28 -1.86
CA LEU A 143 -10.33 22.54 -1.18
C LEU A 143 -9.17 22.16 -2.11
N GLN A 144 -9.46 21.91 -3.39
CA GLN A 144 -8.47 21.66 -4.44
C GLN A 144 -7.74 22.92 -4.93
N GLY A 145 -8.17 24.13 -4.51
CA GLY A 145 -7.50 25.39 -4.81
C GLY A 145 -8.12 26.24 -5.93
N GLY A 146 -9.29 25.88 -6.46
CA GLY A 146 -9.95 26.61 -7.55
C GLY A 146 -9.22 26.53 -8.90
N THR A 147 -9.54 27.44 -9.84
CA THR A 147 -9.02 27.49 -11.23
C THR A 147 -7.54 27.86 -11.35
N ASN A 148 -6.90 28.28 -10.26
CA ASN A 148 -5.46 28.53 -10.25
C ASN A 148 -4.75 27.34 -9.62
N GLU A 149 -4.01 26.59 -10.44
CA GLU A 149 -3.15 25.49 -10.02
C GLU A 149 -2.09 25.97 -9.01
N ARG A 150 -2.47 26.02 -7.73
CA ARG A 150 -1.52 26.08 -6.63
C ARG A 150 -1.12 24.65 -6.30
N GLY A 151 -0.15 24.17 -7.06
CA GLY A 151 0.40 22.84 -6.99
C GLY A 151 0.68 22.35 -5.56
N GLY A 152 0.08 21.20 -5.27
CA GLY A 152 0.59 20.20 -4.37
C GLY A 152 0.71 20.60 -2.91
N THR A 153 -0.40 20.59 -2.16
CA THR A 153 -0.32 19.85 -0.89
C THR A 153 -1.63 19.32 -0.31
N LEU A 154 -2.73 20.08 -0.26
CA LEU A 154 -3.99 19.62 0.35
C LEU A 154 -4.65 18.48 -0.44
N GLN A 155 -4.46 18.43 -1.76
CA GLN A 155 -4.90 17.34 -2.64
C GLN A 155 -4.28 15.99 -2.26
N ASN A 156 -3.03 15.95 -1.79
CA ASN A 156 -2.39 14.73 -1.27
C ASN A 156 -2.89 14.36 0.14
N TYR A 157 -3.34 15.34 0.92
CA TYR A 157 -3.99 15.10 2.21
C TYR A 157 -5.40 14.54 2.01
N MET A 158 -6.16 15.11 1.08
CA MET A 158 -7.55 14.76 0.81
C MET A 158 -7.68 13.51 -0.04
N ALA A 159 -6.83 13.26 -1.03
CA ALA A 159 -6.78 11.96 -1.68
C ALA A 159 -6.39 10.84 -0.69
N ARG A 160 -5.56 11.12 0.32
CA ARG A 160 -5.16 10.13 1.35
C ARG A 160 -6.18 9.94 2.48
N MET A 161 -6.92 10.99 2.84
CA MET A 161 -7.99 10.96 3.85
C MET A 161 -9.32 10.49 3.25
N ALA A 162 -9.71 10.99 2.07
CA ALA A 162 -10.90 10.56 1.34
C ALA A 162 -10.73 9.15 0.78
N ALA A 163 -9.55 8.70 0.28
CA ALA A 163 -9.37 7.27 -0.04
C ALA A 163 -9.39 6.35 1.20
N LYS A 164 -9.41 6.92 2.41
CA LYS A 164 -9.69 6.19 3.66
C LYS A 164 -11.20 6.04 3.92
N ASN A 165 -12.02 6.92 3.33
CA ASN A 165 -13.49 7.00 3.53
C ASN A 165 -14.31 6.83 2.23
N ASN A 166 -13.68 6.66 1.07
CA ASN A 166 -14.34 6.46 -0.22
C ASN A 166 -14.45 4.95 -0.48
N PRO A 167 -15.66 4.39 -0.66
CA PRO A 167 -15.88 2.96 -0.85
C PRO A 167 -15.38 2.42 -2.20
N ARG A 168 -14.82 3.25 -3.10
CA ARG A 168 -14.14 2.74 -4.29
C ARG A 168 -12.84 2.06 -3.86
N GLN A 169 -12.89 0.73 -3.85
CA GLN A 169 -11.77 -0.15 -3.49
C GLN A 169 -10.53 0.07 -4.38
N PHE A 170 -10.71 0.60 -5.59
CA PHE A 170 -9.68 0.78 -6.62
C PHE A 170 -9.80 2.13 -7.33
N ASP A 171 -8.70 2.89 -7.40
CA ASP A 171 -8.60 4.09 -8.23
C ASP A 171 -7.74 3.81 -9.47
N PHE A 172 -8.32 3.97 -10.66
CA PHE A 172 -7.61 3.83 -11.92
C PHE A 172 -7.27 5.19 -12.55
N PRO A 173 -6.21 5.28 -13.38
CA PRO A 173 -5.96 6.48 -14.18
C PRO A 173 -7.07 6.69 -15.21
N GLN A 174 -7.31 7.95 -15.56
CA GLN A 174 -8.26 8.31 -16.63
C GLN A 174 -7.91 7.70 -17.99
N THR A 175 -6.62 7.44 -18.22
CA THR A 175 -6.13 6.82 -19.46
C THR A 175 -6.09 5.30 -19.30
N SER A 176 -6.82 4.63 -20.18
CA SER A 176 -6.85 3.16 -20.32
C SER A 176 -6.65 2.78 -21.79
N ARG A 177 -6.30 1.52 -22.04
CA ARG A 177 -6.20 0.97 -23.40
C ARG A 177 -7.12 -0.24 -23.51
N CYS A 178 -7.93 -0.31 -24.55
CA CYS A 178 -8.64 -1.53 -24.89
C CYS A 178 -7.66 -2.50 -25.56
N ILE A 179 -7.57 -3.73 -25.07
CA ILE A 179 -6.65 -4.76 -25.57
C ILE A 179 -7.43 -6.07 -25.71
N ASP A 180 -7.26 -6.75 -26.84
CA ASP A 180 -7.66 -8.15 -26.99
C ASP A 180 -6.56 -9.05 -26.42
N LEU A 181 -6.91 -9.85 -25.42
CA LEU A 181 -5.99 -10.78 -24.74
C LEU A 181 -5.31 -11.77 -25.69
N ARG A 182 -5.90 -12.08 -26.85
CA ARG A 182 -5.30 -12.97 -27.86
C ARG A 182 -4.09 -12.34 -28.53
N THR A 183 -4.01 -11.01 -28.56
CA THR A 183 -2.87 -10.28 -29.15
C THR A 183 -1.63 -10.26 -28.24
N LEU A 184 -1.80 -10.56 -26.95
CA LEU A 184 -0.69 -10.55 -25.98
C LEU A 184 0.20 -11.81 -26.06
N GLY A 185 -0.33 -12.90 -26.61
CA GLY A 185 0.39 -14.15 -26.79
C GLY A 185 -0.45 -15.39 -26.41
N PRO A 186 0.10 -16.59 -26.64
CA PRO A 186 -0.59 -17.84 -26.32
C PRO A 186 -0.80 -17.97 -24.81
N GLY A 187 -2.00 -18.41 -24.40
CA GLY A 187 -2.33 -18.72 -23.00
C GLY A 187 -2.90 -17.57 -22.17
N TYR A 188 -2.69 -16.29 -22.54
CA TYR A 188 -3.24 -15.15 -21.80
C TYR A 188 -4.77 -15.16 -21.78
N TYR A 189 -5.40 -15.37 -22.94
CA TYR A 189 -6.85 -15.50 -23.06
C TYR A 189 -7.37 -16.64 -22.18
N GLY A 190 -6.80 -17.84 -22.29
CA GLY A 190 -7.23 -19.01 -21.52
C GLY A 190 -7.13 -18.80 -20.01
N LEU A 191 -6.02 -18.22 -19.53
CA LEU A 191 -5.83 -17.91 -18.10
C LEU A 191 -6.92 -16.96 -17.57
N VAL A 192 -7.18 -15.87 -18.29
CA VAL A 192 -8.20 -14.89 -17.89
C VAL A 192 -9.60 -15.47 -18.02
N PHE A 193 -9.90 -16.18 -19.11
CA PHE A 193 -11.19 -16.81 -19.35
C PHE A 193 -11.54 -17.79 -18.23
N GLN A 194 -10.62 -18.68 -17.84
CA GLN A 194 -10.84 -19.62 -16.73
C GLN A 194 -11.09 -18.90 -15.41
N HIS A 195 -10.36 -17.80 -15.15
CA HIS A 195 -10.59 -16.98 -13.96
C HIS A 195 -11.99 -16.33 -13.95
N LEU A 196 -12.38 -15.69 -15.06
CA LEU A 196 -13.69 -15.04 -15.18
C LEU A 196 -14.83 -16.05 -15.14
N LYS A 197 -14.68 -17.21 -15.80
CA LYS A 197 -15.65 -18.31 -15.76
C LYS A 197 -15.88 -18.81 -14.34
N GLN A 198 -14.82 -18.94 -13.54
CA GLN A 198 -14.95 -19.33 -12.13
C GLN A 198 -15.56 -18.22 -11.27
N LEU A 199 -15.21 -16.96 -11.54
CA LEU A 199 -15.69 -15.80 -10.81
C LEU A 199 -17.19 -15.56 -11.01
N TRP A 200 -17.68 -15.74 -12.24
CA TRP A 200 -19.07 -15.47 -12.62
C TRP A 200 -19.91 -16.75 -12.78
N LYS A 201 -19.43 -17.89 -12.31
CA LYS A 201 -20.08 -19.21 -12.46
C LYS A 201 -21.52 -19.24 -11.97
N ASP A 202 -21.84 -18.45 -10.94
CA ASP A 202 -23.15 -18.41 -10.30
C ASP A 202 -24.08 -17.38 -10.98
N ASP A 203 -23.52 -16.49 -11.81
CA ASP A 203 -24.23 -15.43 -12.53
C ASP A 203 -24.48 -15.76 -14.01
N VAL A 204 -23.55 -16.48 -14.65
CA VAL A 204 -23.59 -16.76 -16.09
C VAL A 204 -22.75 -17.97 -16.49
N ALA A 205 -23.25 -18.74 -17.46
CA ALA A 205 -22.44 -19.73 -18.16
C ALA A 205 -21.57 -19.05 -19.22
N LEU A 206 -20.31 -18.78 -18.89
CA LEU A 206 -19.36 -18.16 -19.81
C LEU A 206 -18.84 -19.20 -20.83
N VAL A 207 -18.95 -18.89 -22.11
CA VAL A 207 -18.47 -19.72 -23.22
C VAL A 207 -17.36 -19.03 -24.02
N GLU A 208 -16.47 -19.85 -24.59
CA GLU A 208 -15.47 -19.38 -25.54
C GLU A 208 -16.15 -19.08 -26.89
N ASP A 209 -15.60 -18.12 -27.62
CA ASP A 209 -16.07 -17.50 -28.90
C ASP A 209 -16.57 -18.44 -30.02
N ILE A 210 -16.49 -19.76 -29.86
CA ILE A 210 -16.55 -20.73 -30.96
C ILE A 210 -17.62 -21.82 -30.81
N ASN A 211 -18.35 -21.90 -29.70
CA ASN A 211 -19.43 -22.90 -29.52
C ASN A 211 -20.77 -22.23 -29.20
N ILE A 212 -21.37 -21.63 -30.24
CA ILE A 212 -22.65 -20.90 -30.16
C ILE A 212 -23.85 -21.88 -30.07
N HIS A 213 -23.66 -23.17 -30.31
CA HIS A 213 -24.77 -24.09 -30.59
C HIS A 213 -25.25 -24.98 -29.43
N GLU A 214 -24.69 -24.92 -28.23
CA GLU A 214 -25.02 -25.94 -27.20
C GLU A 214 -25.67 -25.41 -25.91
N HIS A 215 -25.69 -24.10 -25.63
CA HIS A 215 -26.18 -23.60 -24.34
C HIS A 215 -27.08 -22.36 -24.47
N GLU A 216 -28.39 -22.58 -24.39
CA GLU A 216 -29.39 -21.52 -24.23
C GLU A 216 -29.08 -20.70 -22.96
N GLY A 217 -28.83 -19.39 -23.11
CA GLY A 217 -28.48 -18.49 -21.99
C GLY A 217 -27.00 -18.35 -21.66
N ALA A 218 -26.08 -18.87 -22.49
CA ALA A 218 -24.64 -18.65 -22.34
C ALA A 218 -24.19 -17.30 -22.92
N GLU A 219 -23.25 -16.64 -22.24
CA GLU A 219 -22.67 -15.37 -22.69
C GLU A 219 -21.24 -15.57 -23.21
N ILE A 220 -20.90 -14.86 -24.29
CA ILE A 220 -19.60 -14.99 -24.97
C ILE A 220 -18.61 -13.96 -24.40
N PHE A 221 -17.43 -14.44 -23.98
CA PHE A 221 -16.32 -13.57 -23.67
C PHE A 221 -15.36 -13.42 -24.85
N THR A 222 -15.42 -12.26 -25.52
CA THR A 222 -14.63 -11.95 -26.72
C THR A 222 -13.16 -11.66 -26.44
N GLY A 223 -12.68 -11.71 -25.19
CA GLY A 223 -11.28 -11.48 -24.86
C GLY A 223 -10.87 -10.00 -24.77
N SER A 224 -11.80 -9.07 -25.00
CA SER A 224 -11.56 -7.64 -24.89
C SER A 224 -11.54 -7.18 -23.43
N VAL A 225 -10.46 -6.53 -23.01
CA VAL A 225 -10.30 -5.98 -21.66
C VAL A 225 -9.72 -4.57 -21.69
N ARG A 226 -10.05 -3.77 -20.67
CA ARG A 226 -9.38 -2.48 -20.43
C ARG A 226 -8.10 -2.73 -19.64
N SER A 227 -6.99 -2.18 -20.12
CA SER A 227 -5.67 -2.25 -19.52
C SER A 227 -5.24 -0.91 -18.94
N TYR A 228 -4.68 -0.94 -17.74
CA TYR A 228 -4.25 0.24 -17.01
C TYR A 228 -2.75 0.20 -16.72
N SER A 229 -2.10 1.36 -16.80
CA SER A 229 -0.68 1.47 -16.48
C SER A 229 -0.36 1.31 -14.99
N HIS A 230 -1.31 1.67 -14.14
CA HIS A 230 -1.22 1.58 -12.68
C HIS A 230 -2.62 1.67 -12.07
N MET A 231 -2.72 1.41 -10.79
CA MET A 231 -3.91 1.59 -9.96
C MET A 231 -3.49 2.12 -8.58
N ARG A 232 -4.45 2.60 -7.78
CA ARG A 232 -4.25 2.83 -6.36
C ARG A 232 -5.23 2.02 -5.52
N ILE A 233 -4.72 1.43 -4.44
CA ILE A 233 -5.48 0.71 -3.42
C ILE A 233 -5.11 1.32 -2.08
N LYS A 234 -6.07 1.86 -1.33
CA LYS A 234 -5.83 2.50 -0.01
C LYS A 234 -4.69 3.53 -0.06
N SER A 235 -4.64 4.36 -1.12
CA SER A 235 -3.58 5.34 -1.41
C SER A 235 -2.18 4.80 -1.77
N LEU A 236 -2.00 3.48 -1.83
CA LEU A 236 -0.77 2.86 -2.33
C LEU A 236 -0.89 2.66 -3.85
N ARG A 237 0.19 2.89 -4.60
CA ARG A 237 0.17 2.90 -6.07
C ARG A 237 0.85 1.66 -6.63
N TYR A 238 0.10 0.81 -7.30
CA TYR A 238 0.56 -0.42 -7.92
C TYR A 238 0.65 -0.24 -9.43
N GLY A 239 1.75 -0.65 -10.06
CA GLY A 239 1.99 -0.42 -11.49
C GLY A 239 2.14 -1.71 -12.28
N ALA A 240 1.82 -1.67 -13.56
CA ALA A 240 2.11 -2.75 -14.49
C ALA A 240 3.56 -2.62 -15.02
N ALA A 241 4.32 -3.71 -15.00
CA ALA A 241 5.69 -3.81 -15.51
C ALA A 241 5.78 -3.47 -17.01
N THR A 242 4.74 -3.86 -17.74
CA THR A 242 4.60 -3.67 -19.20
C THR A 242 4.26 -2.23 -19.58
N ALA A 243 3.89 -1.38 -18.62
CA ALA A 243 3.58 0.02 -18.84
C ALA A 243 4.68 0.93 -18.31
N HIS A 244 5.18 1.85 -19.14
CA HIS A 244 6.22 2.81 -18.75
C HIS A 244 5.88 3.59 -17.46
N ARG A 245 4.62 4.02 -17.30
CA ARG A 245 4.15 4.77 -16.11
C ARG A 245 3.96 3.90 -14.86
N GLY A 246 3.98 2.57 -14.99
CA GLY A 246 3.82 1.60 -13.91
C GLY A 246 5.12 0.92 -13.48
N LYS A 247 6.15 0.91 -14.34
CA LYS A 247 7.38 0.14 -14.18
C LYS A 247 8.12 0.35 -12.85
N SER A 248 8.11 1.56 -12.28
CA SER A 248 8.81 1.85 -11.02
C SER A 248 8.11 1.32 -9.77
N VAL A 249 6.84 0.93 -9.88
CA VAL A 249 5.99 0.47 -8.75
C VAL A 249 5.33 -0.86 -9.07
N ARG A 250 6.05 -1.72 -9.81
CA ARG A 250 5.58 -3.01 -10.32
C ARG A 250 5.66 -4.17 -9.33
N TYR A 251 6.36 -3.99 -8.21
CA TYR A 251 6.50 -5.01 -7.19
C TYR A 251 5.56 -4.76 -6.01
N ALA A 252 4.97 -5.84 -5.51
CA ALA A 252 4.02 -5.81 -4.43
C ALA A 252 3.98 -7.13 -3.67
N TYR A 253 3.33 -7.09 -2.50
CA TYR A 253 2.89 -8.29 -1.79
C TYR A 253 1.42 -8.57 -2.08
N ILE A 254 1.09 -9.87 -2.21
CA ILE A 254 -0.28 -10.38 -2.19
C ILE A 254 -0.46 -11.34 -1.02
N ASN A 255 -1.71 -11.64 -0.65
CA ASN A 255 -2.07 -12.67 0.34
C ASN A 255 -1.17 -12.60 1.58
N THR A 256 -1.14 -11.42 2.20
CA THR A 256 -0.34 -11.10 3.37
C THR A 256 1.14 -10.84 3.07
N ARG A 257 1.91 -11.76 2.46
CA ARG A 257 3.36 -11.56 2.22
C ARG A 257 3.99 -12.34 1.06
N GLU A 258 3.23 -12.71 0.03
CA GLU A 258 3.81 -13.34 -1.17
C GLU A 258 4.29 -12.27 -2.17
N PRO A 259 5.59 -12.16 -2.48
CA PRO A 259 6.08 -11.11 -3.37
C PRO A 259 5.82 -11.46 -4.83
N VAL A 260 5.39 -10.44 -5.58
CA VAL A 260 4.99 -10.58 -6.97
C VAL A 260 5.49 -9.42 -7.83
N GLU A 261 5.69 -9.71 -9.11
CA GLU A 261 5.79 -8.69 -10.15
C GLU A 261 4.48 -8.61 -10.91
N ILE A 262 3.90 -7.40 -10.98
CA ILE A 262 2.65 -7.14 -11.68
C ILE A 262 2.95 -6.92 -13.15
N GLN A 263 2.50 -7.83 -14.03
CA GLN A 263 2.67 -7.70 -15.47
C GLN A 263 1.62 -6.78 -16.09
N TYR A 264 0.35 -7.00 -15.76
CA TYR A 264 -0.79 -6.24 -16.29
C TYR A 264 -1.83 -5.99 -15.22
N ILE A 265 -2.57 -4.89 -15.37
CA ILE A 265 -3.73 -4.54 -14.55
C ILE A 265 -4.91 -4.39 -15.51
N PHE A 266 -5.97 -5.16 -15.29
CA PHE A 266 -7.10 -5.27 -16.19
C PHE A 266 -8.45 -5.03 -15.50
N GLN A 267 -9.39 -4.56 -16.32
CA GLN A 267 -10.82 -4.54 -16.05
C GLN A 267 -11.53 -5.26 -17.21
N ALA A 268 -12.28 -6.31 -16.88
CA ALA A 268 -13.17 -6.97 -17.82
C ALA A 268 -14.62 -6.58 -17.50
N GLU A 269 -15.40 -6.32 -18.53
CA GLU A 269 -16.80 -5.96 -18.44
C GLU A 269 -17.60 -6.82 -19.42
N LEU A 270 -18.60 -7.54 -18.92
CA LEU A 270 -19.53 -8.32 -19.72
C LEU A 270 -20.89 -7.62 -19.70
N GLN A 271 -21.29 -7.06 -20.84
CA GLN A 271 -22.62 -6.52 -21.03
C GLN A 271 -23.60 -7.67 -21.24
N ARG A 272 -24.74 -7.63 -20.55
CA ARG A 272 -25.80 -8.65 -20.65
C ARG A 272 -27.11 -7.96 -21.06
N GLU A 273 -27.86 -8.55 -21.98
CA GLU A 273 -29.07 -7.90 -22.53
C GLU A 273 -30.23 -7.80 -21.53
N HIS A 274 -30.33 -8.77 -20.60
CA HIS A 274 -31.46 -8.88 -19.67
C HIS A 274 -31.03 -8.91 -18.18
N ALA A 275 -29.79 -8.53 -17.89
CA ALA A 275 -29.21 -8.56 -16.55
C ALA A 275 -28.17 -7.44 -16.37
N PRO A 276 -27.83 -7.03 -15.14
CA PRO A 276 -26.79 -6.02 -14.92
C PRO A 276 -25.43 -6.49 -15.46
N SER A 277 -24.64 -5.57 -16.01
CA SER A 277 -23.32 -5.87 -16.53
C SER A 277 -22.40 -6.42 -15.43
N LEU A 278 -21.63 -7.46 -15.74
CA LEU A 278 -20.65 -8.02 -14.81
C LEU A 278 -19.32 -7.31 -14.97
N LEU A 279 -18.73 -6.91 -13.85
CA LEU A 279 -17.47 -6.17 -13.81
C LEU A 279 -16.46 -6.92 -12.95
N ALA A 280 -15.27 -7.16 -13.50
CA ALA A 280 -14.17 -7.80 -12.79
C ALA A 280 -12.89 -6.96 -12.89
N HIS A 281 -12.22 -6.78 -11.76
CA HIS A 281 -10.90 -6.14 -11.69
C HIS A 281 -9.86 -7.14 -11.21
N PHE A 282 -8.80 -7.32 -12.00
CA PHE A 282 -7.76 -8.31 -11.71
C PHE A 282 -6.40 -7.88 -12.29
N ALA A 283 -5.35 -8.54 -11.82
CA ALA A 283 -3.99 -8.36 -12.34
C ALA A 283 -3.43 -9.69 -12.83
N LEU A 284 -2.60 -9.62 -13.87
CA LEU A 284 -1.70 -10.70 -14.22
C LEU A 284 -0.36 -10.48 -13.53
N ILE A 285 0.12 -11.49 -12.83
CA ILE A 285 1.31 -11.39 -12.00
C ILE A 285 2.24 -12.59 -12.22
N HIS A 286 3.51 -12.41 -11.86
CA HIS A 286 4.42 -13.51 -11.57
C HIS A 286 4.76 -13.51 -10.08
N LYS A 287 4.63 -14.66 -9.42
CA LYS A 287 5.18 -14.86 -8.07
C LYS A 287 6.70 -14.98 -8.14
N PHE A 288 7.40 -14.50 -7.12
CA PHE A 288 8.83 -14.80 -7.01
C PHE A 288 9.01 -16.27 -6.64
N ARG A 289 10.01 -16.94 -7.24
CA ARG A 289 10.33 -18.31 -6.85
C ARG A 289 11.27 -18.33 -5.66
N ARG A 290 10.93 -19.16 -4.68
CA ARG A 290 11.78 -19.44 -3.53
C ARG A 290 12.79 -20.51 -3.91
N GLY A 291 14.06 -20.23 -3.64
CA GLY A 291 15.14 -21.20 -3.77
C GLY A 291 15.38 -21.93 -2.45
N ASP A 292 15.37 -23.26 -2.46
CA ASP A 292 15.66 -24.08 -1.28
C ASP A 292 17.16 -24.09 -0.92
N ASP A 293 18.03 -23.74 -1.87
CA ASP A 293 19.49 -23.71 -1.73
C ASP A 293 20.07 -22.28 -1.57
N LEU A 294 19.24 -21.30 -1.24
CA LEU A 294 19.71 -19.94 -0.96
C LEU A 294 20.60 -19.90 0.30
N PRO A 295 21.67 -19.08 0.30
CA PRO A 295 22.56 -18.96 1.45
C PRO A 295 21.80 -18.43 2.67
N ARG A 296 22.17 -18.91 3.86
CA ARG A 296 21.63 -18.36 5.11
C ARG A 296 22.18 -16.96 5.33
N PHE A 297 21.28 -15.99 5.31
CA PHE A 297 21.63 -14.60 5.56
C PHE A 297 21.78 -14.28 7.05
N PRO A 298 22.60 -13.27 7.42
CA PRO A 298 22.81 -12.89 8.81
C PRO A 298 21.54 -12.53 9.60
N TRP A 299 20.49 -12.05 8.93
CA TRP A 299 19.20 -11.70 9.55
C TRP A 299 18.22 -12.87 9.66
N HIS A 300 18.59 -14.09 9.27
CA HIS A 300 17.66 -15.23 9.16
C HIS A 300 16.86 -15.49 10.44
N LEU A 301 17.46 -15.35 11.62
CA LEU A 301 16.78 -15.53 12.91
C LEU A 301 15.67 -14.50 13.18
N TRP A 302 15.76 -13.33 12.54
CA TRP A 302 14.83 -12.22 12.67
C TRP A 302 14.00 -11.99 11.40
N ALA A 303 14.13 -12.86 10.39
CA ALA A 303 13.53 -12.67 9.07
C ALA A 303 12.01 -12.50 9.14
N SER A 304 11.33 -13.29 9.99
CA SER A 304 9.87 -13.19 10.17
C SER A 304 9.45 -11.83 10.73
N ASP A 305 10.14 -11.37 11.79
CA ASP A 305 9.87 -10.08 12.45
C ASP A 305 10.16 -8.88 11.54
N LEU A 306 11.28 -8.96 10.82
CA LEU A 306 11.68 -7.92 9.86
C LEU A 306 10.83 -7.97 8.58
N GLY A 307 10.23 -9.13 8.28
CA GLY A 307 9.61 -9.43 7.00
C GLY A 307 10.57 -9.50 5.84
N VAL A 308 11.85 -9.76 6.11
CA VAL A 308 12.89 -9.75 5.10
C VAL A 308 13.11 -11.15 4.60
N GLU A 309 12.90 -11.35 3.30
CA GLU A 309 13.08 -12.63 2.63
C GLU A 309 13.99 -12.49 1.41
N SER A 310 14.53 -13.62 0.96
CA SER A 310 15.47 -13.69 -0.16
C SER A 310 14.95 -14.62 -1.27
N TRP A 311 15.20 -14.23 -2.51
CA TRP A 311 14.66 -14.86 -3.72
C TRP A 311 15.74 -14.92 -4.80
N TYR A 312 15.60 -15.85 -5.75
CA TYR A 312 16.44 -15.82 -6.94
C TYR A 312 16.12 -14.58 -7.78
N ALA A 313 17.17 -13.86 -8.21
CA ALA A 313 16.98 -12.74 -9.11
C ALA A 313 16.44 -13.23 -10.46
N ASP A 314 15.44 -12.52 -10.99
CA ASP A 314 14.81 -12.80 -12.27
C ASP A 314 14.17 -14.20 -12.43
N ASP A 315 14.12 -15.02 -11.37
CA ASP A 315 13.41 -16.30 -11.37
C ASP A 315 11.96 -16.10 -10.90
N LEU A 316 11.12 -15.83 -11.89
CA LEU A 316 9.70 -15.60 -11.74
C LEU A 316 8.90 -16.87 -12.06
N GLY A 317 7.86 -17.12 -11.26
CA GLY A 317 6.94 -18.23 -11.44
C GLY A 317 6.07 -18.10 -12.70
N ASN A 318 5.19 -19.07 -12.92
CA ASN A 318 4.26 -18.98 -14.05
C ASN A 318 3.30 -17.80 -13.88
N LEU A 319 2.83 -17.27 -15.01
CA LEU A 319 1.85 -16.18 -15.02
C LEU A 319 0.54 -16.65 -14.39
N MET A 320 -0.04 -15.83 -13.52
CA MET A 320 -1.32 -16.14 -12.88
C MET A 320 -2.21 -14.91 -12.74
N VAL A 321 -3.51 -15.15 -12.63
CA VAL A 321 -4.54 -14.12 -12.41
C VAL A 321 -4.80 -13.98 -10.92
N VAL A 322 -4.79 -12.75 -10.41
CA VAL A 322 -5.17 -12.44 -9.03
C VAL A 322 -6.19 -11.31 -8.98
N SER A 323 -7.15 -11.41 -8.06
CA SER A 323 -8.05 -10.30 -7.75
C SER A 323 -7.26 -9.11 -7.22
N LEU A 324 -7.64 -7.89 -7.60
CA LEU A 324 -6.99 -6.69 -7.06
C LEU A 324 -7.20 -6.55 -5.54
N GLN A 325 -8.18 -7.23 -4.97
CA GLN A 325 -8.39 -7.27 -3.51
C GLN A 325 -7.28 -8.03 -2.78
N GLY A 326 -6.55 -8.91 -3.47
CA GLY A 326 -5.49 -9.74 -2.89
C GLY A 326 -4.19 -8.99 -2.59
N PHE A 327 -4.03 -7.76 -3.08
CA PHE A 327 -2.83 -6.95 -2.81
C PHE A 327 -2.79 -6.49 -1.36
N SER A 328 -1.72 -6.87 -0.65
CA SER A 328 -1.57 -6.62 0.79
C SER A 328 -0.61 -5.49 1.12
N GLY A 329 0.31 -5.12 0.23
CA GLY A 329 1.28 -4.06 0.51
C GLY A 329 2.35 -3.87 -0.57
N HIS A 330 3.28 -2.95 -0.32
CA HIS A 330 4.45 -2.75 -1.16
C HIS A 330 5.67 -3.45 -0.58
N LEU A 331 6.60 -3.76 -1.47
CA LEU A 331 7.93 -4.21 -1.09
C LEU A 331 8.99 -3.29 -1.69
N ILE A 332 10.08 -3.14 -0.95
CA ILE A 332 11.36 -2.66 -1.45
C ILE A 332 12.11 -3.88 -1.94
N LEU A 333 12.56 -3.83 -3.19
CA LEU A 333 13.42 -4.85 -3.78
C LEU A 333 14.86 -4.36 -3.71
N ALA A 334 15.71 -5.07 -2.99
CA ALA A 334 17.14 -4.81 -2.89
C ALA A 334 17.90 -5.93 -3.61
N PRO A 335 18.37 -5.71 -4.85
CA PRO A 335 19.20 -6.68 -5.55
C PRO A 335 20.61 -6.69 -4.95
N ILE A 336 21.15 -7.88 -4.71
CA ILE A 336 22.51 -8.11 -4.24
C ILE A 336 23.15 -9.28 -4.99
N THR A 337 24.48 -9.34 -5.01
CA THR A 337 25.23 -10.48 -5.53
C THR A 337 25.99 -11.15 -4.40
N VAL A 338 25.75 -12.45 -4.19
CA VAL A 338 26.42 -13.25 -3.15
C VAL A 338 27.08 -14.44 -3.82
N THR A 339 28.40 -14.60 -3.64
CA THR A 339 29.14 -15.75 -4.19
C THR A 339 28.93 -15.96 -5.69
N GLY A 340 28.78 -14.86 -6.45
CA GLY A 340 28.54 -14.89 -7.89
C GLY A 340 27.10 -15.21 -8.33
N ARG A 341 26.15 -15.29 -7.39
CA ARG A 341 24.71 -15.44 -7.67
C ARG A 341 23.97 -14.15 -7.35
N ASP A 342 23.10 -13.74 -8.26
CA ASP A 342 22.22 -12.59 -8.04
C ASP A 342 20.98 -13.01 -7.24
N ILE A 343 20.72 -12.27 -6.18
CA ILE A 343 19.68 -12.54 -5.18
C ILE A 343 18.88 -11.26 -4.99
N TRP A 344 17.56 -11.42 -4.93
CA TRP A 344 16.65 -10.36 -4.57
C TRP A 344 16.29 -10.46 -3.09
N ILE A 345 16.43 -9.35 -2.37
CA ILE A 345 15.93 -9.23 -1.00
C ILE A 345 14.67 -8.39 -1.04
N THR A 346 13.60 -8.90 -0.44
CA THR A 346 12.34 -8.15 -0.29
C THR A 346 12.23 -7.65 1.13
N VAL A 347 11.90 -6.36 1.28
CA VAL A 347 11.63 -5.72 2.58
C VAL A 347 10.24 -5.08 2.51
N PRO A 348 9.32 -5.36 3.44
CA PRO A 348 8.00 -4.75 3.44
C PRO A 348 8.10 -3.25 3.65
N TYR A 349 7.35 -2.50 2.84
CA TYR A 349 7.19 -1.07 3.02
C TYR A 349 6.16 -0.75 4.13
N ASP A 350 5.24 -1.69 4.39
CA ASP A 350 4.22 -1.62 5.43
C ASP A 350 4.20 -2.89 6.31
N HIS A 351 4.07 -2.69 7.62
CA HIS A 351 3.88 -3.79 8.56
C HIS A 351 2.40 -4.17 8.61
N VAL A 352 1.99 -5.07 7.72
CA VAL A 352 0.72 -5.80 7.83
C VAL A 352 1.00 -7.12 8.57
N ARG A 353 0.17 -7.43 9.57
CA ARG A 353 0.32 -8.66 10.39
C ARG A 353 0.21 -9.91 9.51
N ILE A 354 1.02 -10.93 9.83
CA ILE A 354 0.83 -12.31 9.37
C ILE A 354 -0.16 -13.01 10.30
#